data_AF-A0A5Q4EKN6-F1
#
_entry.id   AF-A0A5Q4EKN6-F1
#
_cell.length_a   1.000
_cell.length_b   1.000
_cell.length_c   1.000
_cell.angle_alpha   90.00
_cell.angle_beta   90.00
_cell.angle_gamma   90.00
#
_symmetry.space_group_name_H-M   'P 1'
#
loop_
_entity.id
_entity.type
_entity.pdbx_description
1 polymer ?
#
loop_
_entity_poly.entity_id
_entity_poly.type
_entity_poly.pdbx_seq_one_letter_code
_entity_poly.pdbx_strand_id
1 'polypeptide(L)'
;MKMKFLNGISLLVVLSMLFATSCNDDDSEPSYDAPTVTETSPDDNALDISVSGIITASFSEAMDPASINESTFTLMEGTNTVSGVITYEASKAIFTPTNNLSENEVFTATITTGAKSSNDVALESDYIFSFTTGSAPDIIPPEVSSTVPLNNATGVSRNQVIKAYFSEEMTSSTINSTTFLLKNGANAVEGSVAYAGTMATFTPSEFLLADVTYTAIITTGAKDLAGNPLVENKEWTFKTGGTALALDAVDLKSAANFVILAKSAITNVPTSDITGDVALSPAAASDISGLALVAVGDHATSSQVTGLVFAADMDVPTPITLTTAVEDMIAAYNDAAGRPTPDFSELGTGDLGGKTLLPGLYKWTSTVSAPSDFTIAGGENDVWIFQISGDLSLSSAAKIILSGGAQAKNIFWQVAGSVELGATSHFEGVIICQTGITLLTGATMNGRAFAQTAVVLDSNVVSEP
;
A
#
# COMPACT_ATOMS: atom_id res chain seq x y z
N MET A 1 -0.86 -76.18 100.60
CA MET A 1 0.33 -75.98 99.75
C MET A 1 -0.10 -76.17 98.30
N LYS A 2 0.16 -75.18 97.44
CA LYS A 2 0.29 -75.26 95.97
C LYS A 2 -0.54 -76.33 95.19
N MET A 3 -1.30 -75.78 94.24
CA MET A 3 -1.26 -76.10 92.80
C MET A 3 -2.14 -77.21 92.18
N LYS A 4 -2.84 -76.76 91.12
CA LYS A 4 -2.92 -77.30 89.74
C LYS A 4 -4.18 -78.06 89.28
N PHE A 5 -4.76 -77.41 88.25
CA PHE A 5 -5.24 -77.86 86.94
C PHE A 5 -6.59 -78.57 86.73
N LEU A 6 -7.25 -78.03 85.69
CA LEU A 6 -8.51 -78.34 85.01
C LEU A 6 -8.54 -79.69 84.28
N ASN A 7 -9.79 -80.14 84.08
CA ASN A 7 -10.43 -80.87 82.95
C ASN A 7 -11.35 -81.95 83.54
N GLY A 8 -12.59 -82.23 83.12
CA GLY A 8 -13.45 -81.84 82.00
C GLY A 8 -14.56 -82.94 81.87
N ILE A 9 -15.59 -82.67 81.05
CA ILE A 9 -16.43 -83.65 80.30
C ILE A 9 -17.58 -84.34 81.11
N SER A 10 -18.86 -83.94 80.91
CA SER A 10 -19.92 -84.49 80.00
C SER A 10 -20.77 -85.58 80.70
N LEU A 11 -22.08 -85.82 80.56
CA LEU A 11 -23.08 -85.67 79.48
C LEU A 11 -24.50 -86.01 80.06
N LEU A 12 -25.57 -85.77 79.26
CA LEU A 12 -26.91 -86.44 79.18
C LEU A 12 -28.12 -85.63 79.72
N VAL A 13 -28.83 -84.82 78.91
CA VAL A 13 -29.88 -85.09 77.87
C VAL A 13 -31.26 -85.47 78.44
N VAL A 14 -32.29 -84.64 78.16
CA VAL A 14 -33.64 -85.07 77.71
C VAL A 14 -34.20 -84.01 76.73
N LEU A 15 -34.82 -84.50 75.66
CA LEU A 15 -35.32 -83.85 74.43
C LEU A 15 -36.84 -84.08 74.31
N SER A 16 -37.61 -83.09 73.82
CA SER A 16 -38.84 -83.29 73.00
C SER A 16 -39.35 -81.93 72.44
N MET A 17 -39.01 -81.58 71.20
CA MET A 17 -39.84 -81.57 69.97
C MET A 17 -40.98 -80.53 69.89
N LEU A 18 -40.80 -79.55 68.97
CA LEU A 18 -41.86 -78.80 68.29
C LEU A 18 -41.53 -78.70 66.79
N PHE A 19 -42.55 -78.76 65.94
CA PHE A 19 -42.52 -79.05 64.50
C PHE A 19 -41.88 -77.96 63.62
N ALA A 20 -41.21 -78.41 62.55
CA ALA A 20 -40.68 -77.61 61.46
C ALA A 20 -41.73 -77.36 60.35
N THR A 21 -41.76 -76.13 59.85
CA THR A 21 -42.14 -75.81 58.46
C THR A 21 -40.99 -75.03 57.84
N SER A 22 -40.63 -75.44 56.62
CA SER A 22 -39.55 -74.91 55.79
C SER A 22 -40.13 -73.83 54.88
N CYS A 23 -39.52 -72.65 54.88
CA CYS A 23 -39.50 -71.72 53.75
C CYS A 23 -38.08 -71.17 53.66
N ASN A 24 -37.43 -71.41 52.51
CA ASN A 24 -36.28 -70.64 52.05
C ASN A 24 -36.83 -69.28 51.59
N ASP A 25 -36.49 -68.19 52.28
CA ASP A 25 -36.48 -66.87 51.67
C ASP A 25 -35.05 -66.61 51.17
N ASP A 26 -34.88 -66.86 49.88
CA ASP A 26 -33.72 -66.44 49.09
C ASP A 26 -33.94 -64.96 48.73
N ASP A 27 -33.72 -64.07 49.70
CA ASP A 27 -33.70 -62.61 49.49
C ASP A 27 -32.37 -62.24 48.82
N SER A 28 -32.26 -62.52 47.52
CA SER A 28 -31.29 -61.81 46.66
C SER A 28 -31.94 -60.50 46.23
N GLU A 29 -31.68 -59.41 46.94
CA GLU A 29 -31.99 -58.05 46.48
C GLU A 29 -31.51 -57.88 45.02
N PRO A 30 -32.31 -57.26 44.13
CA PRO A 30 -31.89 -57.03 42.75
C PRO A 30 -30.60 -56.19 42.73
N SER A 31 -29.54 -56.76 42.15
CA SER A 31 -28.29 -56.03 41.91
C SER A 31 -28.46 -55.16 40.68
N TYR A 32 -28.38 -53.85 40.85
CA TYR A 32 -28.35 -52.88 39.76
C TYR A 32 -26.90 -52.50 39.45
N ASP A 33 -26.55 -52.44 38.16
CA ASP A 33 -25.24 -51.95 37.73
C ASP A 33 -25.12 -50.44 37.99
N ALA A 34 -23.91 -49.93 38.15
CA ALA A 34 -23.69 -48.50 38.31
C ALA A 34 -23.95 -47.76 36.97
N PRO A 35 -24.58 -46.58 37.00
CA PRO A 35 -24.71 -45.76 35.80
C PRO A 35 -23.33 -45.35 35.27
N THR A 36 -23.24 -45.16 33.96
CA THR A 36 -22.03 -44.65 33.28
C THR A 36 -22.38 -43.48 32.37
N VAL A 37 -21.44 -42.54 32.18
CA VAL A 37 -21.58 -41.48 31.18
C VAL A 37 -21.18 -42.06 29.83
N THR A 38 -22.10 -42.02 28.86
CA THR A 38 -21.93 -42.63 27.54
C THR A 38 -21.48 -41.66 26.48
N GLU A 39 -21.77 -40.36 26.65
CA GLU A 39 -21.44 -39.29 25.70
C GLU A 39 -21.42 -37.94 26.43
N THR A 40 -20.51 -37.06 26.05
CA THR A 40 -20.52 -35.66 26.47
C THR A 40 -20.53 -34.74 25.26
N SER A 41 -21.08 -33.54 25.43
CA SER A 41 -20.91 -32.46 24.46
C SER A 41 -20.65 -31.17 25.24
N PRO A 42 -19.47 -30.55 25.12
CA PRO A 42 -18.35 -30.95 24.27
C PRO A 42 -17.75 -32.33 24.59
N ASP A 43 -17.12 -32.96 23.60
CA ASP A 43 -16.31 -34.17 23.80
C ASP A 43 -15.11 -33.87 24.72
N ASP A 44 -14.58 -34.89 25.39
CA ASP A 44 -13.40 -34.71 26.24
C ASP A 44 -12.17 -34.25 25.43
N ASN A 45 -11.52 -33.19 25.92
CA ASN A 45 -10.44 -32.44 25.30
C ASN A 45 -10.79 -31.73 23.98
N ALA A 46 -12.08 -31.48 23.72
CA ALA A 46 -12.48 -30.71 22.54
C ALA A 46 -11.91 -29.28 22.58
N LEU A 47 -11.52 -28.76 21.42
CA LEU A 47 -10.97 -27.41 21.24
C LEU A 47 -11.94 -26.55 20.45
N ASP A 48 -11.73 -25.23 20.49
CA ASP A 48 -12.51 -24.22 19.75
C ASP A 48 -14.02 -24.29 20.03
N ILE A 49 -14.38 -24.59 21.27
CA ILE A 49 -15.78 -24.63 21.68
C ILE A 49 -16.34 -23.21 21.77
N SER A 50 -17.57 -23.02 21.26
CA SER A 50 -18.27 -21.75 21.37
C SER A 50 -18.39 -21.32 22.84
N VAL A 51 -18.05 -20.06 23.13
CA VAL A 51 -18.21 -19.44 24.46
C VAL A 51 -19.66 -19.40 24.94
N SER A 52 -20.65 -19.64 24.07
CA SER A 52 -22.07 -19.76 24.40
C SER A 52 -22.60 -21.20 24.41
N GLY A 53 -21.71 -22.19 24.36
CA GLY A 53 -22.07 -23.61 24.31
C GLY A 53 -22.77 -24.11 25.58
N ILE A 54 -23.75 -24.99 25.42
CA ILE A 54 -24.30 -25.81 26.52
C ILE A 54 -23.43 -27.05 26.73
N ILE A 55 -23.31 -27.49 27.97
CA ILE A 55 -22.53 -28.66 28.35
C ILE A 55 -23.51 -29.78 28.68
N THR A 56 -23.34 -30.95 28.07
CA THR A 56 -24.26 -32.07 28.26
C THR A 56 -23.54 -33.38 28.52
N ALA A 57 -24.19 -34.27 29.26
CA ALA A 57 -23.73 -35.63 29.50
C ALA A 57 -24.91 -36.61 29.44
N SER A 58 -24.78 -37.64 28.61
CA SER A 58 -25.74 -38.73 28.47
C SER A 58 -25.34 -39.90 29.35
N PHE A 59 -26.30 -40.58 29.97
CA PHE A 59 -26.07 -41.71 30.87
C PHE A 59 -26.54 -43.04 30.27
N SER A 60 -25.96 -44.16 30.72
CA SER A 60 -26.32 -45.52 30.28
C SER A 60 -27.71 -45.97 30.72
N GLU A 61 -28.29 -45.30 31.70
CA GLU A 61 -29.62 -45.57 32.25
C GLU A 61 -30.28 -44.29 32.79
N ALA A 62 -31.51 -44.39 33.29
CA ALA A 62 -32.23 -43.26 33.86
C ALA A 62 -31.71 -42.91 35.27
N MET A 63 -31.13 -41.71 35.41
CA MET A 63 -30.74 -41.07 36.66
C MET A 63 -31.95 -40.53 37.45
N ASP A 64 -31.80 -40.43 38.78
CA ASP A 64 -32.70 -39.66 39.64
C ASP A 64 -32.49 -38.15 39.38
N PRO A 65 -33.48 -37.44 38.84
CA PRO A 65 -33.34 -36.01 38.54
C PRO A 65 -32.99 -35.15 39.76
N ALA A 66 -33.37 -35.54 40.98
CA ALA A 66 -33.04 -34.78 42.19
C ALA A 66 -31.54 -34.89 42.55
N SER A 67 -30.89 -35.99 42.14
CA SER A 67 -29.46 -36.22 42.35
C SER A 67 -28.56 -35.49 41.34
N ILE A 68 -29.12 -34.96 40.24
CA ILE A 68 -28.41 -34.20 39.21
C ILE A 68 -28.65 -32.71 39.44
N ASN A 69 -27.74 -32.05 40.15
CA ASN A 69 -27.86 -30.67 40.59
C ASN A 69 -26.49 -29.99 40.70
N GLU A 70 -26.46 -28.75 41.20
CA GLU A 70 -25.25 -27.90 41.26
C GLU A 70 -24.10 -28.48 42.11
N SER A 71 -24.37 -29.46 42.97
CA SER A 71 -23.34 -30.16 43.75
C SER A 71 -22.78 -31.41 43.06
N THR A 72 -23.48 -31.92 42.04
CA THR A 72 -23.16 -33.19 41.38
C THR A 72 -22.82 -33.05 39.90
N PHE A 73 -23.18 -31.94 39.25
CA PHE A 73 -22.68 -31.59 37.92
C PHE A 73 -22.11 -30.17 37.97
N THR A 74 -20.79 -30.07 38.08
CA THR A 74 -20.08 -28.79 38.22
C THR A 74 -19.28 -28.47 36.96
N LEU A 75 -19.07 -27.18 36.73
CA LEU A 75 -18.19 -26.66 35.68
C LEU A 75 -17.19 -25.70 36.32
N MET A 76 -15.91 -25.86 36.02
CA MET A 76 -14.82 -25.06 36.59
C MET A 76 -13.93 -24.46 35.50
N GLU A 77 -13.58 -23.19 35.67
CA GLU A 77 -12.54 -22.48 34.93
C GLU A 77 -11.30 -22.40 35.83
N GLY A 78 -10.31 -23.27 35.59
CA GLY A 78 -9.20 -23.45 36.52
C GLY A 78 -9.68 -23.84 37.93
N THR A 79 -9.62 -22.92 38.89
CA THR A 79 -10.12 -23.12 40.26
C THR A 79 -11.45 -22.42 40.55
N ASN A 80 -11.99 -21.65 39.59
CA ASN A 80 -13.22 -20.88 39.78
C ASN A 80 -14.43 -21.69 39.32
N THR A 81 -15.49 -21.71 40.13
CA THR A 81 -16.76 -22.35 39.74
C THR A 81 -17.52 -21.47 38.74
N VAL A 82 -17.93 -22.06 37.63
CA VAL A 82 -18.82 -21.43 36.64
C VAL A 82 -20.26 -21.68 37.08
N SER A 83 -21.05 -20.61 37.21
CA SER A 83 -22.46 -20.71 37.55
C SER A 83 -23.30 -21.10 36.31
N GLY A 84 -24.30 -21.95 36.51
CA GLY A 84 -25.21 -22.38 35.45
C GLY A 84 -26.46 -23.04 36.00
N VAL A 85 -27.43 -23.25 35.11
CA VAL A 85 -28.67 -23.97 35.40
C VAL A 85 -28.53 -25.39 34.91
N ILE A 86 -28.87 -26.36 35.76
CA ILE A 86 -28.85 -27.78 35.42
C ILE A 86 -30.28 -28.25 35.19
N THR A 87 -30.49 -28.90 34.06
CA THR A 87 -31.73 -29.60 33.72
C THR A 87 -31.41 -31.05 33.37
N TYR A 88 -32.38 -31.93 33.52
CA TYR A 88 -32.22 -33.34 33.20
C TYR A 88 -33.46 -33.84 32.47
N GLU A 89 -33.26 -34.38 31.26
CA GLU A 89 -34.31 -34.94 30.44
C GLU A 89 -33.80 -36.16 29.67
N ALA A 90 -34.62 -37.20 29.53
CA ALA A 90 -34.33 -38.37 28.70
C ALA A 90 -32.91 -38.98 28.89
N SER A 91 -32.49 -39.22 30.15
CA SER A 91 -31.15 -39.74 30.48
C SER A 91 -29.99 -38.83 30.10
N LYS A 92 -30.24 -37.52 29.98
CA LYS A 92 -29.24 -36.51 29.63
C LYS A 92 -29.28 -35.34 30.61
N ALA A 93 -28.16 -35.06 31.25
CA ALA A 93 -27.96 -33.85 32.02
C ALA A 93 -27.50 -32.72 31.09
N ILE A 94 -28.05 -31.53 31.28
CA ILE A 94 -27.76 -30.33 30.50
C ILE A 94 -27.41 -29.21 31.49
N PHE A 95 -26.15 -28.80 31.48
CA PHE A 95 -25.65 -27.62 32.17
C PHE A 95 -25.64 -26.44 31.21
N THR A 96 -26.41 -25.39 31.53
CA THR A 96 -26.48 -24.14 30.77
C THR A 96 -25.77 -23.04 31.58
N PRO A 97 -24.58 -22.59 31.18
CA PRO A 97 -23.90 -21.48 31.86
C PRO A 97 -24.78 -20.21 31.93
N THR A 98 -24.76 -19.50 33.06
CA THR A 98 -25.59 -18.29 33.25
C THR A 98 -25.06 -17.10 32.44
N ASN A 99 -23.74 -17.07 32.20
CA ASN A 99 -23.06 -16.09 31.35
C ASN A 99 -22.25 -16.84 30.28
N ASN A 100 -21.86 -16.16 29.21
CA ASN A 100 -20.87 -16.70 28.27
C ASN A 100 -19.58 -17.08 29.02
N LEU A 101 -18.99 -18.19 28.60
CA LEU A 101 -17.70 -18.66 29.07
C LEU A 101 -16.59 -17.71 28.60
N SER A 102 -15.50 -17.62 29.36
CA SER A 102 -14.28 -16.90 28.94
C SER A 102 -13.69 -17.53 27.67
N GLU A 103 -13.03 -16.73 26.83
CA GLU A 103 -12.42 -17.18 25.58
C GLU A 103 -11.02 -17.78 25.78
N ASN A 104 -10.64 -18.75 24.94
CA ASN A 104 -9.33 -19.42 24.97
C ASN A 104 -8.97 -20.05 26.34
N GLU A 105 -9.98 -20.41 27.13
CA GLU A 105 -9.81 -20.95 28.48
C GLU A 105 -10.24 -22.42 28.55
N VAL A 106 -9.61 -23.16 29.47
CA VAL A 106 -9.92 -24.57 29.71
C VAL A 106 -10.99 -24.69 30.78
N PHE A 107 -12.09 -25.34 30.44
CA PHE A 107 -13.18 -25.65 31.34
C PHE A 107 -13.15 -27.14 31.68
N THR A 108 -13.27 -27.45 32.97
CA THR A 108 -13.39 -28.82 33.49
C THR A 108 -14.78 -29.05 34.01
N ALA A 109 -15.50 -29.99 33.43
CA ALA A 109 -16.78 -30.45 33.89
C ALA A 109 -16.62 -31.72 34.73
N THR A 110 -17.28 -31.77 35.88
CA THR A 110 -17.24 -32.92 36.79
C THR A 110 -18.65 -33.37 37.11
N ILE A 111 -18.93 -34.65 36.90
CA ILE A 111 -20.13 -35.32 37.40
C ILE A 111 -19.72 -36.23 38.54
N THR A 112 -20.14 -35.90 39.77
CA THR A 112 -19.63 -36.57 40.97
C THR A 112 -20.35 -37.88 41.25
N THR A 113 -19.75 -38.72 42.10
CA THR A 113 -20.40 -39.90 42.71
C THR A 113 -21.66 -39.59 43.52
N GLY A 114 -22.02 -38.32 43.71
CA GLY A 114 -23.33 -37.92 44.25
C GLY A 114 -24.49 -38.07 43.27
N ALA A 115 -24.21 -38.17 41.96
CA ALA A 115 -25.21 -38.46 40.91
C ALA A 115 -25.59 -39.95 40.94
N LYS A 116 -26.91 -40.23 41.00
CA LYS A 116 -27.43 -41.59 41.19
C LYS A 116 -28.47 -41.99 40.14
N SER A 117 -28.55 -43.29 39.88
CA SER A 117 -29.62 -43.91 39.09
C SER A 117 -30.97 -43.78 39.80
N SER A 118 -32.07 -44.03 39.08
CA SER A 118 -33.42 -44.09 39.67
C SER A 118 -33.57 -45.20 40.72
N ASN A 119 -32.61 -46.13 40.80
CA ASN A 119 -32.53 -47.21 41.79
C ASN A 119 -31.55 -46.89 42.95
N ASP A 120 -31.17 -45.62 43.14
CA ASP A 120 -30.28 -45.13 44.21
C ASP A 120 -28.83 -45.64 44.13
N VAL A 121 -28.37 -46.08 42.95
CA VAL A 121 -26.97 -46.48 42.70
C VAL A 121 -26.16 -45.30 42.18
N ALA A 122 -25.05 -44.98 42.85
CA ALA A 122 -24.13 -43.91 42.45
C ALA A 122 -23.27 -44.28 41.24
N LEU A 123 -22.75 -43.27 40.52
CA LEU A 123 -21.59 -43.46 39.64
C LEU A 123 -20.44 -44.15 40.40
N GLU A 124 -19.69 -45.02 39.73
CA GLU A 124 -18.55 -45.75 40.35
C GLU A 124 -17.40 -44.80 40.73
N SER A 125 -17.19 -43.74 39.93
CA SER A 125 -16.23 -42.67 40.18
C SER A 125 -16.74 -41.35 39.61
N ASP A 126 -16.15 -40.24 40.04
CA ASP A 126 -16.40 -38.94 39.40
C ASP A 126 -16.03 -39.04 37.91
N TYR A 127 -16.92 -38.57 37.04
CA TYR A 127 -16.66 -38.47 35.61
C TYR A 127 -16.19 -37.05 35.31
N ILE A 128 -14.97 -36.93 34.80
CA ILE A 128 -14.32 -35.65 34.54
C ILE A 128 -14.00 -35.57 33.06
N PHE A 129 -14.40 -34.47 32.43
CA PHE A 129 -13.99 -34.14 31.06
C PHE A 129 -13.67 -32.66 30.97
N SER A 130 -12.82 -32.30 30.01
CA SER A 130 -12.42 -30.91 29.79
C SER A 130 -12.64 -30.48 28.35
N PHE A 131 -12.75 -29.17 28.13
CA PHE A 131 -12.78 -28.59 26.80
C PHE A 131 -12.20 -27.18 26.84
N THR A 132 -11.72 -26.70 25.70
CA THR A 132 -11.16 -25.36 25.55
C THR A 132 -12.09 -24.52 24.69
N THR A 133 -12.50 -23.35 25.20
CA THR A 133 -13.27 -22.39 24.40
C THR A 133 -12.39 -21.75 23.34
N GLY A 134 -13.00 -21.41 22.20
CA GLY A 134 -12.33 -20.61 21.16
C GLY A 134 -12.31 -19.12 21.48
N SER A 135 -11.74 -18.34 20.56
CA SER A 135 -11.83 -16.87 20.58
C SER A 135 -13.28 -16.41 20.33
N ALA A 136 -13.69 -15.28 20.90
CA ALA A 136 -15.00 -14.71 20.58
C ALA A 136 -15.08 -14.34 19.08
N PRO A 137 -16.26 -14.45 18.43
CA PRO A 137 -16.42 -13.96 17.06
C PRO A 137 -16.08 -12.48 17.00
N ASP A 138 -15.22 -12.10 16.07
CA ASP A 138 -14.98 -10.69 15.81
C ASP A 138 -16.20 -10.09 15.13
N ILE A 139 -16.76 -9.06 15.77
CA ILE A 139 -17.97 -8.35 15.35
C ILE A 139 -17.72 -6.86 15.14
N ILE A 140 -16.46 -6.40 15.26
CA ILE A 140 -16.11 -4.99 15.11
C ILE A 140 -16.00 -4.71 13.61
N PRO A 141 -16.82 -3.80 13.05
CA PRO A 141 -16.71 -3.48 11.64
C PRO A 141 -15.41 -2.71 11.34
N PRO A 142 -14.81 -2.90 10.16
CA PRO A 142 -13.65 -2.11 9.74
C PRO A 142 -14.03 -0.64 9.48
N GLU A 143 -13.05 0.25 9.61
CA GLU A 143 -13.14 1.67 9.29
C GLU A 143 -12.05 2.10 8.30
N VAL A 144 -12.28 3.18 7.54
CA VAL A 144 -11.24 3.83 6.74
C VAL A 144 -10.60 4.96 7.56
N SER A 145 -9.41 4.70 8.10
CA SER A 145 -8.66 5.56 9.02
C SER A 145 -8.08 6.81 8.34
N SER A 146 -7.64 6.70 7.08
CA SER A 146 -7.15 7.84 6.30
C SER A 146 -7.23 7.58 4.79
N THR A 147 -7.12 8.66 4.00
CA THR A 147 -7.22 8.63 2.53
C THR A 147 -6.13 9.48 1.90
N VAL A 148 -5.70 9.09 0.70
CA VAL A 148 -4.84 9.88 -0.18
C VAL A 148 -5.50 9.95 -1.56
N PRO A 149 -5.79 11.13 -2.11
CA PRO A 149 -5.74 12.44 -1.45
C PRO A 149 -6.66 12.52 -0.23
N LEU A 150 -6.37 13.48 0.66
CA LEU A 150 -7.26 13.81 1.77
C LEU A 150 -8.61 14.34 1.25
N ASN A 151 -9.67 14.18 2.03
CA ASN A 151 -10.98 14.71 1.67
C ASN A 151 -10.94 16.23 1.47
N ASN A 152 -11.53 16.70 0.36
CA ASN A 152 -11.53 18.08 -0.12
C ASN A 152 -10.15 18.63 -0.49
N ALA A 153 -9.14 17.79 -0.70
CA ALA A 153 -7.85 18.25 -1.22
C ALA A 153 -8.03 18.94 -2.58
N THR A 154 -7.30 20.04 -2.80
CA THR A 154 -7.26 20.78 -4.07
C THR A 154 -5.84 20.77 -4.62
N GLY A 155 -5.68 21.07 -5.92
CA GLY A 155 -4.36 21.08 -6.53
C GLY A 155 -3.74 19.69 -6.66
N VAL A 156 -4.56 18.62 -6.62
CA VAL A 156 -4.08 17.24 -6.68
C VAL A 156 -3.51 16.97 -8.07
N SER A 157 -2.34 16.32 -8.13
CA SER A 157 -1.71 16.02 -9.41
C SER A 157 -2.53 15.05 -10.27
N ARG A 158 -2.44 15.18 -11.59
CA ARG A 158 -3.20 14.38 -12.55
C ARG A 158 -2.73 12.93 -12.62
N ASN A 159 -1.52 12.61 -12.18
CA ASN A 159 -1.01 11.23 -12.03
C ASN A 159 -1.24 10.65 -10.62
N GLN A 160 -2.22 11.17 -9.87
CA GLN A 160 -2.47 10.73 -8.50
C GLN A 160 -2.94 9.29 -8.43
N VAL A 161 -2.23 8.49 -7.63
CA VAL A 161 -2.67 7.18 -7.15
C VAL A 161 -3.53 7.39 -5.90
N ILE A 162 -4.73 6.81 -5.89
CA ILE A 162 -5.70 6.96 -4.81
C ILE A 162 -5.49 5.84 -3.78
N LYS A 163 -5.49 6.16 -2.49
CA LYS A 163 -5.26 5.20 -1.40
C LYS A 163 -6.28 5.36 -0.28
N ALA A 164 -6.62 4.25 0.35
CA ALA A 164 -7.39 4.19 1.58
C ALA A 164 -6.67 3.25 2.56
N TYR A 165 -6.59 3.67 3.82
CA TYR A 165 -6.00 2.89 4.91
C TYR A 165 -7.13 2.43 5.84
N PHE A 166 -7.18 1.15 6.15
CA PHE A 166 -8.20 0.57 7.04
C PHE A 166 -7.72 0.52 8.49
N SER A 167 -8.66 0.39 9.44
CA SER A 167 -8.39 0.15 10.87
C SER A 167 -7.78 -1.22 11.15
N GLU A 168 -7.98 -2.17 10.24
CA GLU A 168 -7.62 -3.58 10.38
C GLU A 168 -7.38 -4.24 9.01
N GLU A 169 -7.03 -5.52 9.02
CA GLU A 169 -6.84 -6.31 7.81
C GLU A 169 -8.20 -6.68 7.17
N MET A 170 -8.25 -6.55 5.85
CA MET A 170 -9.43 -6.79 5.03
C MET A 170 -9.31 -8.12 4.29
N THR A 171 -10.45 -8.74 3.99
CA THR A 171 -10.49 -9.86 3.05
C THR A 171 -10.13 -9.34 1.66
N SER A 172 -8.93 -9.68 1.17
CA SER A 172 -8.35 -9.15 -0.07
C SER A 172 -9.24 -9.30 -1.30
N SER A 173 -10.01 -10.40 -1.41
CA SER A 173 -10.94 -10.63 -2.53
C SER A 173 -12.13 -9.67 -2.54
N THR A 174 -12.46 -9.06 -1.40
CA THR A 174 -13.54 -8.07 -1.27
C THR A 174 -13.08 -6.64 -1.58
N ILE A 175 -11.76 -6.40 -1.74
CA ILE A 175 -11.19 -5.13 -2.16
C ILE A 175 -10.85 -5.21 -3.64
N ASN A 176 -11.77 -4.76 -4.50
CA ASN A 176 -11.65 -4.89 -5.95
C ASN A 176 -12.35 -3.72 -6.67
N SER A 177 -12.42 -3.77 -8.00
CA SER A 177 -12.98 -2.70 -8.84
C SER A 177 -14.50 -2.47 -8.69
N THR A 178 -15.20 -3.31 -7.92
CA THR A 178 -16.62 -3.09 -7.57
C THR A 178 -16.79 -2.42 -6.21
N THR A 179 -15.78 -2.52 -5.33
CA THR A 179 -15.83 -2.01 -3.96
C THR A 179 -14.94 -0.80 -3.73
N PHE A 180 -13.91 -0.57 -4.54
CA PHE A 180 -13.13 0.67 -4.58
C PHE A 180 -13.32 1.34 -5.95
N LEU A 181 -14.07 2.44 -5.94
CA LEU A 181 -14.47 3.17 -7.14
C LEU A 181 -13.86 4.57 -7.15
N LEU A 182 -13.61 5.08 -8.35
CA LEU A 182 -13.32 6.49 -8.60
C LEU A 182 -14.31 7.01 -9.65
N LYS A 183 -14.89 8.18 -9.42
CA LYS A 183 -15.89 8.80 -10.30
C LYS A 183 -15.57 10.25 -10.62
N ASN A 184 -15.88 10.65 -11.84
CA ASN A 184 -16.00 12.04 -12.28
C ASN A 184 -17.50 12.34 -12.50
N GLY A 185 -18.15 12.92 -11.50
CA GLY A 185 -19.60 13.04 -11.48
C GLY A 185 -20.29 11.67 -11.56
N ALA A 186 -21.10 11.46 -12.60
CA ALA A 186 -21.78 10.18 -12.82
C ALA A 186 -20.89 9.12 -13.53
N ASN A 187 -19.77 9.54 -14.14
CA ASN A 187 -18.94 8.67 -14.95
C ASN A 187 -17.92 7.94 -14.08
N ALA A 188 -17.79 6.63 -14.25
CA ALA A 188 -16.72 5.86 -13.64
C ALA A 188 -15.37 6.18 -14.30
N VAL A 189 -14.32 6.27 -13.50
CA VAL A 189 -12.94 6.34 -13.97
C VAL A 189 -12.38 4.93 -13.99
N GLU A 190 -11.80 4.53 -15.10
CA GLU A 190 -11.17 3.21 -15.21
C GLU A 190 -9.83 3.18 -14.45
N GLY A 191 -9.50 2.01 -13.92
CA GLY A 191 -8.29 1.80 -13.14
C GLY A 191 -8.19 0.41 -12.55
N SER A 192 -7.06 0.13 -11.92
CA SER A 192 -6.79 -1.14 -11.23
C SER A 192 -6.84 -0.94 -9.71
N VAL A 193 -7.35 -1.96 -9.00
CA VAL A 193 -7.36 -1.99 -7.54
C VAL A 193 -6.35 -3.02 -7.03
N ALA A 194 -5.57 -2.64 -6.03
CA ALA A 194 -4.65 -3.51 -5.31
C ALA A 194 -4.84 -3.34 -3.81
N TYR A 195 -4.52 -4.40 -3.05
CA TYR A 195 -4.61 -4.40 -1.59
C TYR A 195 -3.37 -5.08 -0.99
N ALA A 196 -2.74 -4.45 0.00
CA ALA A 196 -1.60 -4.99 0.71
C ALA A 196 -1.52 -4.46 2.15
N GLY A 197 -1.31 -5.35 3.13
CA GLY A 197 -1.41 -4.99 4.55
C GLY A 197 -2.80 -4.44 4.85
N THR A 198 -2.90 -3.21 5.33
CA THR A 198 -4.18 -2.50 5.56
C THR A 198 -4.45 -1.40 4.51
N MET A 199 -3.72 -1.38 3.39
CA MET A 199 -3.80 -0.32 2.39
C MET A 199 -4.45 -0.82 1.10
N ALA A 200 -5.58 -0.22 0.72
CA ALA A 200 -6.14 -0.31 -0.61
C ALA A 200 -5.59 0.80 -1.51
N THR A 201 -5.31 0.45 -2.76
CA THR A 201 -4.79 1.36 -3.79
C THR A 201 -5.65 1.26 -5.03
N PHE A 202 -6.10 2.40 -5.55
CA PHE A 202 -6.71 2.54 -6.86
C PHE A 202 -5.76 3.35 -7.75
N THR A 203 -5.34 2.76 -8.86
CA THR A 203 -4.48 3.40 -9.86
C THR A 203 -5.31 3.65 -11.12
N PRO A 204 -5.64 4.91 -11.44
CA PRO A 204 -6.30 5.25 -12.70
C PRO A 204 -5.50 4.72 -13.90
N SER A 205 -6.19 4.21 -14.93
CA SER A 205 -5.55 3.73 -16.16
C SER A 205 -5.00 4.86 -17.02
N GLU A 206 -5.63 6.04 -16.93
CA GLU A 206 -5.26 7.26 -17.64
C GLU A 206 -5.02 8.40 -16.64
N PHE A 207 -4.26 9.41 -17.07
CA PHE A 207 -4.10 10.62 -16.28
C PHE A 207 -5.45 11.31 -16.07
N LEU A 208 -5.66 11.77 -14.84
CA LEU A 208 -6.87 12.51 -14.47
C LEU A 208 -6.94 13.84 -15.23
N LEU A 209 -8.16 14.33 -15.45
CA LEU A 209 -8.43 15.59 -16.13
C LEU A 209 -8.05 16.77 -15.23
N ALA A 210 -7.65 17.89 -15.83
CA ALA A 210 -7.30 19.11 -15.10
C ALA A 210 -8.54 19.84 -14.56
N ASP A 211 -8.42 20.44 -13.38
CA ASP A 211 -9.46 21.22 -12.69
C ASP A 211 -10.82 20.49 -12.49
N VAL A 212 -10.79 19.16 -12.33
CA VAL A 212 -11.98 18.30 -12.15
C VAL A 212 -12.08 17.78 -10.73
N THR A 213 -13.30 17.79 -10.18
CA THR A 213 -13.61 17.15 -8.90
C THR A 213 -13.92 15.67 -9.12
N TYR A 214 -13.17 14.82 -8.43
CA TYR A 214 -13.37 13.38 -8.39
C TYR A 214 -13.91 12.95 -7.03
N THR A 215 -14.72 11.89 -7.04
CA THR A 215 -15.24 11.22 -5.85
C THR A 215 -14.71 9.79 -5.81
N ALA A 216 -13.99 9.45 -4.74
CA ALA A 216 -13.57 8.08 -4.46
C ALA A 216 -14.51 7.46 -3.42
N ILE A 217 -14.79 6.17 -3.59
CA ILE A 217 -15.79 5.44 -2.81
C ILE A 217 -15.24 4.07 -2.43
N ILE A 218 -15.23 3.73 -1.14
CA ILE A 218 -15.18 2.34 -0.66
C ILE A 218 -16.57 1.93 -0.23
N THR A 219 -17.13 0.89 -0.85
CA THR A 219 -18.51 0.44 -0.57
C THR A 219 -18.58 -0.50 0.63
N THR A 220 -19.78 -0.70 1.19
CA THR A 220 -20.06 -1.74 2.20
C THR A 220 -19.86 -3.19 1.73
N GLY A 221 -19.52 -3.40 0.46
CA GLY A 221 -19.08 -4.71 -0.04
C GLY A 221 -17.66 -5.10 0.43
N ALA A 222 -16.86 -4.14 0.89
CA ALA A 222 -15.55 -4.39 1.49
C ALA A 222 -15.71 -4.94 2.92
N LYS A 223 -15.05 -6.07 3.22
CA LYS A 223 -15.18 -6.78 4.49
C LYS A 223 -13.84 -7.10 5.12
N ASP A 224 -13.79 -7.15 6.44
CA ASP A 224 -12.64 -7.65 7.21
C ASP A 224 -12.45 -9.17 7.03
N LEU A 225 -11.49 -9.76 7.75
CA LEU A 225 -11.24 -11.21 7.74
C LEU A 225 -12.35 -12.03 8.44
N ALA A 226 -13.11 -11.42 9.34
CA ALA A 226 -14.25 -12.03 10.04
C ALA A 226 -15.57 -11.95 9.24
N GLY A 227 -15.57 -11.21 8.13
CA GLY A 227 -16.72 -10.99 7.26
C GLY A 227 -17.59 -9.79 7.63
N ASN A 228 -17.17 -8.93 8.57
CA ASN A 228 -17.89 -7.71 8.89
C ASN A 228 -17.67 -6.66 7.78
N PRO A 229 -18.74 -6.09 7.21
CA PRO A 229 -18.63 -5.03 6.21
C PRO A 229 -18.34 -3.67 6.85
N LEU A 230 -17.87 -2.70 6.05
CA LEU A 230 -17.97 -1.29 6.46
C LEU A 230 -19.42 -0.95 6.86
N VAL A 231 -19.58 -0.13 7.91
CA VAL A 231 -20.91 0.30 8.40
C VAL A 231 -21.69 1.08 7.33
N GLU A 232 -20.99 1.94 6.58
CA GLU A 232 -21.53 2.70 5.46
C GLU A 232 -20.47 2.86 4.37
N ASN A 233 -20.88 3.33 3.18
CA ASN A 233 -19.91 3.66 2.14
C ASN A 233 -18.99 4.79 2.61
N LYS A 234 -17.68 4.59 2.53
CA LYS A 234 -16.72 5.67 2.72
C LYS A 234 -16.62 6.46 1.42
N GLU A 235 -17.01 7.72 1.45
CA GLU A 235 -16.87 8.64 0.32
C GLU A 235 -15.95 9.81 0.67
N TRP A 236 -15.10 10.20 -0.28
CA TRP A 236 -14.32 11.42 -0.18
C TRP A 236 -14.12 12.04 -1.57
N THR A 237 -13.92 13.35 -1.58
CA THR A 237 -13.71 14.09 -2.82
C THR A 237 -12.34 14.75 -2.84
N PHE A 238 -11.83 14.99 -4.04
CA PHE A 238 -10.66 15.83 -4.26
C PHE A 238 -10.76 16.51 -5.62
N LYS A 239 -10.11 17.67 -5.77
CA LYS A 239 -10.04 18.42 -7.02
C LYS A 239 -8.62 18.37 -7.58
N THR A 240 -8.49 17.92 -8.81
CA THR A 240 -7.21 17.98 -9.52
C THR A 240 -6.78 19.43 -9.75
N GLY A 241 -5.47 19.65 -9.70
CA GLY A 241 -4.84 20.91 -10.06
C GLY A 241 -4.65 21.06 -11.57
N GLY A 242 -3.71 21.92 -11.93
CA GLY A 242 -3.47 22.31 -13.32
C GLY A 242 -4.48 23.34 -13.82
N THR A 243 -4.38 23.69 -15.09
CA THR A 243 -5.35 24.55 -15.76
C THR A 243 -6.01 23.78 -16.90
N ALA A 244 -7.30 24.00 -17.11
CA ALA A 244 -7.98 23.52 -18.33
C ALA A 244 -7.61 24.38 -19.55
N LEU A 245 -6.91 25.50 -19.35
CA LEU A 245 -6.41 26.38 -20.39
C LEU A 245 -5.04 25.93 -20.89
N ALA A 246 -4.66 26.37 -22.09
CA ALA A 246 -3.31 26.13 -22.59
C ALA A 246 -2.27 26.78 -21.66
N LEU A 247 -1.18 26.06 -21.40
CA LEU A 247 -0.03 26.57 -20.66
C LEU A 247 0.73 27.56 -21.55
N ASP A 248 1.02 28.76 -21.04
CA ASP A 248 1.81 29.75 -21.79
C ASP A 248 3.26 29.28 -21.95
N ALA A 249 3.81 29.46 -23.15
CA ALA A 249 5.22 29.18 -23.43
C ALA A 249 6.16 30.04 -22.56
N VAL A 250 7.41 29.61 -22.39
CA VAL A 250 8.44 30.41 -21.74
C VAL A 250 8.97 31.43 -22.74
N ASP A 251 8.90 32.73 -22.42
CA ASP A 251 9.41 33.79 -23.29
C ASP A 251 10.94 33.90 -23.17
N LEU A 252 11.63 33.43 -24.22
CA LEU A 252 13.10 33.45 -24.30
C LEU A 252 13.66 34.81 -24.70
N LYS A 253 12.83 35.73 -25.21
CA LYS A 253 13.24 37.07 -25.68
C LYS A 253 14.50 37.02 -26.54
N SER A 254 15.52 37.83 -26.24
CA SER A 254 16.74 37.91 -27.06
C SER A 254 17.61 36.64 -26.99
N ALA A 255 17.44 35.80 -25.96
CA ALA A 255 18.10 34.50 -25.90
C ALA A 255 17.62 33.57 -27.03
N ALA A 256 16.38 33.75 -27.52
CA ALA A 256 15.79 32.92 -28.59
C ALA A 256 16.62 32.89 -29.90
N ASN A 257 17.44 33.93 -30.12
CA ASN A 257 18.28 34.06 -31.30
C ASN A 257 19.47 33.07 -31.33
N PHE A 258 19.75 32.38 -30.22
CA PHE A 258 20.88 31.47 -30.10
C PHE A 258 20.43 30.02 -29.99
N VAL A 259 21.15 29.11 -30.64
CA VAL A 259 21.01 27.66 -30.45
C VAL A 259 21.82 27.19 -29.24
N ILE A 260 22.95 27.85 -28.96
CA ILE A 260 23.78 27.61 -27.76
C ILE A 260 24.09 28.96 -27.11
N LEU A 261 23.79 29.08 -25.82
CA LEU A 261 24.13 30.25 -25.00
C LEU A 261 24.73 29.78 -23.68
N ALA A 262 25.97 30.18 -23.40
CA ALA A 262 26.68 29.80 -22.18
C ALA A 262 27.29 31.02 -21.48
N LYS A 263 27.71 30.86 -20.21
CA LYS A 263 28.34 31.94 -19.44
C LYS A 263 29.84 31.80 -19.20
N SER A 264 30.33 30.58 -18.99
CA SER A 264 31.70 30.33 -18.55
C SER A 264 32.60 29.65 -19.58
N ALA A 265 32.07 28.75 -20.41
CA ALA A 265 32.84 28.09 -21.46
C ALA A 265 31.93 27.41 -22.49
N ILE A 266 32.44 27.25 -23.72
CA ILE A 266 31.90 26.32 -24.71
C ILE A 266 33.07 25.46 -25.20
N THR A 267 33.01 24.16 -24.93
CA THR A 267 34.07 23.21 -25.31
C THR A 267 33.51 22.22 -26.31
N ASN A 268 34.22 22.01 -27.41
CA ASN A 268 33.83 21.06 -28.44
C ASN A 268 34.98 20.09 -28.75
N VAL A 269 34.71 18.79 -28.71
CA VAL A 269 35.56 17.77 -29.34
C VAL A 269 35.05 17.61 -30.79
N PRO A 270 35.81 18.06 -31.81
CA PRO A 270 35.32 18.08 -33.18
C PRO A 270 35.12 16.67 -33.77
N THR A 271 34.23 16.48 -34.74
CA THR A 271 33.51 17.52 -35.51
C THR A 271 32.02 17.53 -35.15
N SER A 272 31.53 18.68 -34.67
CA SER A 272 30.10 18.94 -34.47
C SER A 272 29.49 19.65 -35.69
N ASP A 273 28.17 19.57 -35.83
CA ASP A 273 27.36 20.26 -36.82
C ASP A 273 26.25 21.05 -36.11
N ILE A 274 26.44 22.37 -36.01
CA ILE A 274 25.57 23.27 -35.26
C ILE A 274 24.82 24.16 -36.25
N THR A 275 23.50 24.17 -36.20
CA THR A 275 22.66 25.08 -37.00
C THR A 275 21.99 26.09 -36.09
N GLY A 276 22.35 27.37 -36.27
CA GLY A 276 21.96 28.50 -35.42
C GLY A 276 23.15 29.20 -34.77
N ASP A 277 22.91 30.36 -34.17
CA ASP A 277 23.97 31.20 -33.60
C ASP A 277 24.43 30.70 -32.22
N VAL A 278 25.72 30.84 -31.93
CA VAL A 278 26.36 30.41 -30.68
C VAL A 278 26.87 31.63 -29.92
N ALA A 279 26.63 31.70 -28.62
CA ALA A 279 27.04 32.83 -27.79
C ALA A 279 27.65 32.43 -26.45
N LEU A 280 28.69 33.18 -26.03
CA LEU A 280 29.33 33.07 -24.73
C LEU A 280 29.46 34.44 -24.07
N SER A 281 28.88 34.61 -22.87
CA SER A 281 29.04 35.85 -22.09
C SER A 281 28.72 35.63 -20.60
N PRO A 282 29.51 36.16 -19.66
CA PRO A 282 30.52 37.20 -19.83
C PRO A 282 31.93 36.70 -20.18
N ALA A 283 32.13 35.39 -20.33
CA ALA A 283 33.42 34.84 -20.74
C ALA A 283 33.81 35.27 -22.17
N ALA A 284 35.12 35.31 -22.43
CA ALA A 284 35.71 35.78 -23.68
C ALA A 284 35.75 34.66 -24.73
N ALA A 285 36.02 35.01 -26.00
CA ALA A 285 36.15 34.06 -27.09
C ALA A 285 37.23 32.99 -26.83
N SER A 286 38.23 33.29 -25.99
CA SER A 286 39.26 32.34 -25.58
C SER A 286 38.73 31.12 -24.80
N ASP A 287 37.55 31.24 -24.20
CA ASP A 287 36.86 30.17 -23.47
C ASP A 287 35.92 29.36 -24.39
N ILE A 288 35.93 29.66 -25.70
CA ILE A 288 35.34 28.83 -26.75
C ILE A 288 36.45 28.00 -27.39
N SER A 289 36.44 26.69 -27.14
CA SER A 289 37.49 25.77 -27.61
C SER A 289 36.95 24.70 -28.57
N GLY A 290 37.79 24.28 -29.52
CA GLY A 290 37.46 23.22 -30.47
C GLY A 290 36.50 23.60 -31.61
N LEU A 291 36.03 24.85 -31.69
CA LEU A 291 35.25 25.31 -32.85
C LEU A 291 36.11 25.88 -33.99
N ALA A 292 37.43 26.01 -33.81
CA ALA A 292 38.34 26.57 -34.81
C ALA A 292 37.85 27.94 -35.34
N LEU A 293 37.59 28.86 -34.41
CA LEU A 293 36.98 30.16 -34.71
C LEU A 293 37.86 31.02 -35.62
N VAL A 294 37.20 31.71 -36.56
CA VAL A 294 37.80 32.77 -37.38
C VAL A 294 37.08 34.07 -37.05
N ALA A 295 37.77 35.00 -36.37
CA ALA A 295 37.20 36.27 -35.93
C ALA A 295 36.97 37.24 -37.11
N VAL A 296 35.84 37.95 -37.07
CA VAL A 296 35.36 38.91 -38.07
C VAL A 296 34.78 40.15 -37.34
N GLY A 297 35.58 40.79 -36.49
CA GLY A 297 35.19 42.01 -35.76
C GLY A 297 34.20 41.73 -34.63
N ASP A 298 32.91 41.97 -34.88
CA ASP A 298 31.82 41.82 -33.90
C ASP A 298 31.33 40.38 -33.74
N HIS A 299 31.78 39.46 -34.59
CA HIS A 299 31.47 38.03 -34.51
C HIS A 299 32.66 37.17 -34.94
N ALA A 300 32.51 35.86 -34.87
CA ALA A 300 33.38 34.86 -35.46
C ALA A 300 32.57 33.86 -36.28
N THR A 301 33.27 33.11 -37.12
CA THR A 301 32.71 32.02 -37.92
C THR A 301 33.42 30.71 -37.62
N SER A 302 32.76 29.58 -37.91
CA SER A 302 33.31 28.23 -37.80
C SER A 302 32.74 27.36 -38.91
N SER A 303 33.52 26.44 -39.47
CA SER A 303 32.99 25.44 -40.41
C SER A 303 32.06 24.42 -39.76
N GLN A 304 31.96 24.40 -38.43
CA GLN A 304 31.08 23.54 -37.64
C GLN A 304 29.76 24.23 -37.28
N VAL A 305 29.60 25.52 -37.64
CA VAL A 305 28.44 26.34 -37.27
C VAL A 305 27.84 26.94 -38.54
N THR A 306 26.65 26.48 -38.91
CA THR A 306 25.76 27.15 -39.85
C THR A 306 25.04 28.28 -39.12
N GLY A 307 25.77 29.38 -38.93
CA GLY A 307 25.41 30.52 -38.09
C GLY A 307 26.64 31.35 -37.73
N LEU A 308 26.50 32.26 -36.77
CA LEU A 308 27.59 33.09 -36.26
C LEU A 308 27.94 32.71 -34.81
N VAL A 309 29.19 32.97 -34.42
CA VAL A 309 29.68 32.76 -33.06
C VAL A 309 30.01 34.10 -32.41
N PHE A 310 29.48 34.36 -31.23
CA PHE A 310 29.61 35.63 -30.51
C PHE A 310 30.24 35.42 -29.13
N ALA A 311 31.07 36.36 -28.69
CA ALA A 311 31.66 36.35 -27.35
C ALA A 311 31.75 37.76 -26.74
N ALA A 312 31.89 37.84 -25.42
CA ALA A 312 31.80 39.10 -24.67
C ALA A 312 32.92 40.12 -24.94
N ASP A 313 34.05 39.68 -25.51
CA ASP A 313 35.22 40.51 -25.82
C ASP A 313 35.30 40.98 -27.29
N MET A 314 34.26 40.69 -28.08
CA MET A 314 34.15 41.13 -29.48
C MET A 314 33.74 42.60 -29.62
N ASP A 315 33.86 43.14 -30.84
CA ASP A 315 33.52 44.54 -31.10
C ASP A 315 32.03 44.86 -30.83
N VAL A 316 31.75 46.12 -30.50
CA VAL A 316 30.38 46.63 -30.31
C VAL A 316 29.59 46.46 -31.63
N PRO A 317 28.32 45.97 -31.60
CA PRO A 317 27.41 45.93 -30.44
C PRO A 317 27.34 44.60 -29.67
N THR A 318 28.23 43.65 -29.94
CA THR A 318 28.12 42.28 -29.42
C THR A 318 28.09 42.18 -27.89
N PRO A 319 29.00 42.83 -27.12
CA PRO A 319 28.98 42.69 -25.66
C PRO A 319 27.68 43.15 -25.00
N ILE A 320 27.05 44.19 -25.55
CA ILE A 320 25.76 44.73 -25.06
C ILE A 320 24.64 43.72 -25.36
N THR A 321 24.59 43.23 -26.60
CA THR A 321 23.59 42.26 -27.05
C THR A 321 23.66 40.97 -26.24
N LEU A 322 24.87 40.45 -26.00
CA LEU A 322 25.06 39.23 -25.23
C LEU A 322 24.73 39.41 -23.73
N THR A 323 24.99 40.59 -23.16
CA THR A 323 24.59 40.88 -21.77
C THR A 323 23.06 40.75 -21.64
N THR A 324 22.30 41.36 -22.56
CA THR A 324 20.84 41.26 -22.57
C THR A 324 20.37 39.82 -22.80
N ALA A 325 20.99 39.07 -23.73
CA ALA A 325 20.63 37.68 -23.98
C ALA A 325 20.83 36.78 -22.75
N VAL A 326 21.91 36.98 -21.99
CA VAL A 326 22.16 36.25 -20.74
C VAL A 326 21.15 36.62 -19.65
N GLU A 327 20.78 37.90 -19.53
CA GLU A 327 19.73 38.34 -18.61
C GLU A 327 18.36 37.73 -18.97
N ASP A 328 18.03 37.69 -20.26
CA ASP A 328 16.80 37.08 -20.75
C ASP A 328 16.79 35.55 -20.53
N MET A 329 17.92 34.86 -20.72
CA MET A 329 18.06 33.45 -20.37
C MET A 329 17.81 33.20 -18.87
N ILE A 330 18.36 34.05 -18.00
CA ILE A 330 18.14 33.95 -16.54
C ILE A 330 16.66 34.26 -16.20
N ALA A 331 16.05 35.22 -16.88
CA ALA A 331 14.63 35.52 -16.73
C ALA A 331 13.75 34.34 -17.15
N ALA A 332 14.05 33.70 -18.28
CA ALA A 332 13.37 32.51 -18.77
C ALA A 332 13.53 31.32 -17.79
N TYR A 333 14.72 31.13 -17.22
CA TYR A 333 14.94 30.15 -16.15
C TYR A 333 14.01 30.39 -14.95
N ASN A 334 13.97 31.62 -14.46
CA ASN A 334 13.17 31.99 -13.29
C ASN A 334 11.67 31.90 -13.57
N ASP A 335 11.23 32.26 -14.77
CA ASP A 335 9.84 32.09 -15.22
C ASP A 335 9.44 30.61 -15.22
N ALA A 336 10.21 29.77 -15.91
CA ALA A 336 9.95 28.33 -15.98
C ALA A 336 9.97 27.66 -14.60
N ALA A 337 10.96 27.99 -13.75
CA ALA A 337 11.07 27.49 -12.37
C ALA A 337 9.94 28.00 -11.46
N GLY A 338 9.41 29.19 -11.74
CA GLY A 338 8.40 29.88 -10.94
C GLY A 338 6.96 29.50 -11.25
N ARG A 339 6.70 28.69 -12.30
CA ARG A 339 5.33 28.25 -12.63
C ARG A 339 4.72 27.46 -11.45
N PRO A 340 3.55 27.85 -10.89
CA PRO A 340 3.17 27.45 -9.52
C PRO A 340 2.34 26.16 -9.41
N THR A 341 1.56 25.79 -10.42
CA THR A 341 0.52 24.75 -10.33
C THR A 341 0.83 23.59 -11.27
N PRO A 342 1.70 22.64 -10.90
CA PRO A 342 2.06 21.52 -11.77
C PRO A 342 0.85 20.60 -12.01
N ASP A 343 0.68 20.22 -13.27
CA ASP A 343 -0.25 19.17 -13.70
C ASP A 343 0.22 17.82 -13.18
N PHE A 344 1.53 17.57 -13.27
CA PHE A 344 2.18 16.31 -12.93
C PHE A 344 3.26 16.53 -11.89
N SER A 345 3.22 15.75 -10.82
CA SER A 345 4.19 15.84 -9.72
C SER A 345 4.84 14.48 -9.49
N GLU A 346 6.18 14.50 -9.40
CA GLU A 346 7.03 13.33 -9.16
C GLU A 346 6.71 12.16 -10.09
N LEU A 347 6.32 12.44 -11.33
CA LEU A 347 5.93 11.41 -12.29
C LEU A 347 7.07 10.41 -12.48
N GLY A 348 6.78 9.12 -12.32
CA GLY A 348 7.79 8.07 -12.43
C GLY A 348 8.89 8.15 -11.39
N THR A 349 8.73 8.93 -10.32
CA THR A 349 9.80 9.21 -9.34
C THR A 349 11.11 9.68 -10.00
N GLY A 350 10.99 10.40 -11.12
CA GLY A 350 12.11 10.90 -11.91
C GLY A 350 12.54 10.03 -13.08
N ASP A 351 12.09 8.78 -13.19
CA ASP A 351 12.35 7.93 -14.37
C ASP A 351 11.30 8.20 -15.46
N LEU A 352 11.73 8.63 -16.64
CA LEU A 352 10.87 8.91 -17.81
C LEU A 352 10.82 7.77 -18.84
N GLY A 353 11.62 6.71 -18.68
CA GLY A 353 11.73 5.62 -19.64
C GLY A 353 10.39 4.98 -19.99
N GLY A 354 10.10 4.86 -21.29
CA GLY A 354 8.87 4.27 -21.83
C GLY A 354 7.59 5.08 -21.60
N LYS A 355 7.67 6.28 -21.04
CA LYS A 355 6.47 7.09 -20.75
C LYS A 355 6.01 7.89 -21.95
N THR A 356 4.74 8.29 -21.91
CA THR A 356 4.19 9.31 -22.80
C THR A 356 3.81 10.52 -21.96
N LEU A 357 4.38 11.68 -22.29
CA LEU A 357 4.20 12.94 -21.56
C LEU A 357 3.22 13.83 -22.34
N LEU A 358 2.07 14.09 -21.72
CA LEU A 358 1.01 14.96 -22.25
C LEU A 358 1.33 16.44 -22.00
N PRO A 359 0.65 17.38 -22.68
CA PRO A 359 0.85 18.81 -22.45
C PRO A 359 0.65 19.18 -20.98
N GLY A 360 1.47 20.10 -20.48
CA GLY A 360 1.34 20.64 -19.14
C GLY A 360 2.64 20.94 -18.42
N LEU A 361 2.48 21.35 -17.17
CA LEU A 361 3.56 21.66 -16.25
C LEU A 361 3.91 20.43 -15.40
N TYR A 362 5.18 20.04 -15.43
CA TYR A 362 5.71 18.92 -14.68
C TYR A 362 6.69 19.42 -13.61
N LYS A 363 6.68 18.74 -12.46
CA LYS A 363 7.58 19.07 -11.34
C LYS A 363 8.19 17.84 -10.70
N TRP A 364 9.51 17.90 -10.55
CA TRP A 364 10.30 17.00 -9.71
C TRP A 364 11.18 17.79 -8.75
N THR A 365 11.14 17.43 -7.47
CA THR A 365 12.10 17.90 -6.46
C THR A 365 13.39 17.09 -6.46
N SER A 366 13.51 16.13 -7.37
CA SER A 366 14.59 15.16 -7.49
C SER A 366 15.30 15.27 -8.85
N THR A 367 16.32 14.43 -9.06
CA THR A 367 16.95 14.20 -10.37
C THR A 367 15.99 13.43 -11.28
N VAL A 368 16.01 13.76 -12.57
CA VAL A 368 15.22 13.08 -13.61
C VAL A 368 16.16 12.34 -14.56
N SER A 369 15.79 11.12 -14.94
CA SER A 369 16.53 10.28 -15.88
C SER A 369 15.61 9.70 -16.95
N ALA A 370 16.17 9.46 -18.12
CA ALA A 370 15.54 8.73 -19.21
C ALA A 370 16.44 7.54 -19.60
N PRO A 371 16.25 6.37 -18.98
CA PRO A 371 17.04 5.18 -19.25
C PRO A 371 16.73 4.53 -20.61
N SER A 372 15.60 4.89 -21.22
CA SER A 372 15.14 4.41 -22.53
C SER A 372 14.31 5.50 -23.22
N ASP A 373 13.90 5.22 -24.46
CA ASP A 373 13.05 6.12 -25.24
C ASP A 373 11.76 6.48 -24.48
N PHE A 374 11.32 7.72 -24.65
CA PHE A 374 10.02 8.18 -24.17
C PHE A 374 9.41 9.17 -25.16
N THR A 375 8.10 9.37 -25.07
CA THR A 375 7.34 10.17 -26.03
C THR A 375 6.81 11.45 -25.38
N ILE A 376 6.89 12.57 -26.10
CA ILE A 376 6.15 13.79 -25.81
C ILE A 376 5.02 13.89 -26.85
N ALA A 377 3.77 13.88 -26.39
CA ALA A 377 2.60 13.71 -27.23
C ALA A 377 1.60 14.84 -27.01
N GLY A 378 1.30 15.59 -28.06
CA GLY A 378 0.33 16.68 -28.05
C GLY A 378 0.25 17.35 -29.42
N GLY A 379 -0.60 18.37 -29.54
CA GLY A 379 -0.76 19.15 -30.76
C GLY A 379 0.38 20.15 -30.99
N GLU A 380 0.33 20.79 -32.15
CA GLU A 380 1.34 21.75 -32.61
C GLU A 380 1.49 23.00 -31.72
N ASN A 381 0.44 23.38 -30.99
CA ASN A 381 0.41 24.58 -30.14
C ASN A 381 0.46 24.26 -28.64
N ASP A 382 0.56 22.98 -28.29
CA ASP A 382 0.66 22.55 -26.90
C ASP A 382 2.06 22.86 -26.34
N VAL A 383 2.12 23.06 -25.03
CA VAL A 383 3.34 23.47 -24.30
C VAL A 383 3.67 22.48 -23.19
N TRP A 384 4.96 22.21 -23.03
CA TRP A 384 5.51 21.41 -21.94
C TRP A 384 6.56 22.22 -21.18
N ILE A 385 6.42 22.27 -19.86
CA ILE A 385 7.43 22.85 -18.98
C ILE A 385 7.80 21.80 -17.95
N PHE A 386 9.07 21.39 -17.95
CA PHE A 386 9.63 20.43 -17.00
C PHE A 386 10.49 21.17 -15.97
N GLN A 387 10.02 21.23 -14.71
CA GLN A 387 10.78 21.79 -13.58
C GLN A 387 11.54 20.69 -12.85
N ILE A 388 12.87 20.74 -12.89
CA ILE A 388 13.74 19.71 -12.33
C ILE A 388 14.69 20.36 -11.31
N SER A 389 14.52 20.00 -10.04
CA SER A 389 15.40 20.52 -8.96
C SER A 389 16.75 19.82 -8.86
N GLY A 390 16.88 18.62 -9.43
CA GLY A 390 18.14 17.88 -9.54
C GLY A 390 18.76 17.97 -10.94
N ASP A 391 19.51 16.93 -11.30
CA ASP A 391 20.10 16.76 -12.64
C ASP A 391 19.05 16.22 -13.63
N LEU A 392 19.35 16.34 -14.93
CA LEU A 392 18.65 15.67 -16.02
C LEU A 392 19.63 14.79 -16.80
N SER A 393 19.30 13.51 -16.97
CA SER A 393 20.15 12.59 -17.74
C SER A 393 19.36 11.80 -18.79
N LEU A 394 19.87 11.73 -20.01
CA LEU A 394 19.46 10.74 -21.02
C LEU A 394 20.52 9.67 -21.13
N SER A 395 20.13 8.40 -21.04
CA SER A 395 21.07 7.29 -21.29
C SER A 395 21.52 7.24 -22.75
N SER A 396 22.64 6.58 -23.01
CA SER A 396 23.14 6.39 -24.37
C SER A 396 22.08 5.76 -25.27
N ALA A 397 21.97 6.27 -26.50
CA ALA A 397 20.99 5.89 -27.51
C ALA A 397 19.50 6.14 -27.18
N ALA A 398 19.17 6.61 -25.98
CA ALA A 398 17.78 6.97 -25.64
C ALA A 398 17.31 8.18 -26.46
N LYS A 399 16.04 8.16 -26.85
CA LYS A 399 15.44 9.20 -27.70
C LYS A 399 14.19 9.80 -27.08
N ILE A 400 14.07 11.12 -27.21
CA ILE A 400 12.79 11.82 -27.06
C ILE A 400 12.06 11.75 -28.40
N ILE A 401 10.85 11.19 -28.39
CA ILE A 401 10.02 11.03 -29.60
C ILE A 401 8.88 12.03 -29.53
N LEU A 402 8.73 12.88 -30.56
CA LEU A 402 7.57 13.76 -30.68
C LEU A 402 6.44 13.08 -31.43
N SER A 403 5.20 13.24 -30.96
CA SER A 403 4.00 12.70 -31.60
C SER A 403 2.81 13.65 -31.48
N GLY A 404 1.79 13.44 -32.32
CA GLY A 404 0.55 14.24 -32.31
C GLY A 404 0.66 15.64 -32.92
N GLY A 405 1.86 16.05 -33.34
CA GLY A 405 2.15 17.40 -33.83
C GLY A 405 3.02 18.23 -32.87
N ALA A 406 3.39 17.70 -31.70
CA ALA A 406 4.28 18.35 -30.76
C ALA A 406 5.56 18.89 -31.43
N GLN A 407 5.99 20.09 -31.03
CA GLN A 407 7.15 20.79 -31.61
C GLN A 407 8.16 21.13 -30.52
N ALA A 408 9.45 20.91 -30.81
CA ALA A 408 10.57 21.21 -29.90
C ALA A 408 10.55 22.65 -29.35
N LYS A 409 10.17 23.63 -30.17
CA LYS A 409 10.10 25.05 -29.77
C LYS A 409 9.11 25.34 -28.63
N ASN A 410 8.17 24.43 -28.34
CA ASN A 410 7.19 24.56 -27.25
C ASN A 410 7.52 23.68 -26.04
N ILE A 411 8.69 23.06 -26.01
CA ILE A 411 9.12 22.15 -24.94
C ILE A 411 10.27 22.81 -24.18
N PHE A 412 10.09 23.04 -22.89
CA PHE A 412 11.04 23.75 -22.04
C PHE A 412 11.48 22.89 -20.86
N TRP A 413 12.79 22.73 -20.70
CA TRP A 413 13.42 21.97 -19.63
C TRP A 413 14.18 22.91 -18.71
N GLN A 414 13.58 23.27 -17.58
CA GLN A 414 14.26 24.01 -16.52
C GLN A 414 14.96 23.03 -15.59
N VAL A 415 16.29 23.12 -15.51
CA VAL A 415 17.12 22.19 -14.72
C VAL A 415 18.01 22.97 -13.75
N ALA A 416 17.86 22.72 -12.45
CA ALA A 416 18.68 23.37 -11.42
C ALA A 416 20.05 22.70 -11.23
N GLY A 417 20.12 21.39 -11.46
CA GLY A 417 21.38 20.64 -11.54
C GLY A 417 22.04 20.76 -12.91
N SER A 418 22.74 19.71 -13.30
CA SER A 418 23.41 19.56 -14.59
C SER A 418 22.59 18.74 -15.58
N VAL A 419 22.89 18.88 -16.86
CA VAL A 419 22.30 18.06 -17.92
C VAL A 419 23.39 17.21 -18.56
N GLU A 420 23.14 15.91 -18.69
CA GLU A 420 23.98 14.97 -19.45
C GLU A 420 23.14 14.23 -20.50
N LEU A 421 23.51 14.39 -21.77
CA LEU A 421 22.91 13.67 -22.89
C LEU A 421 23.87 12.57 -23.33
N GLY A 422 23.48 11.32 -23.06
CA GLY A 422 24.29 10.13 -23.31
C GLY A 422 24.71 9.96 -24.77
N ALA A 423 25.75 9.17 -25.02
CA ALA A 423 26.29 9.00 -26.36
C ALA A 423 25.21 8.51 -27.35
N THR A 424 25.14 9.10 -28.54
CA THR A 424 24.14 8.80 -29.58
C THR A 424 22.67 8.98 -29.18
N SER A 425 22.38 9.62 -28.05
CA SER A 425 21.00 9.98 -27.65
C SER A 425 20.42 11.06 -28.57
N HIS A 426 19.09 11.21 -28.52
CA HIS A 426 18.38 12.27 -29.25
C HIS A 426 17.47 13.06 -28.31
N PHE A 427 17.65 14.38 -28.28
CA PHE A 427 16.94 15.30 -27.40
C PHE A 427 16.07 16.29 -28.18
N GLU A 428 14.92 16.65 -27.59
CA GLU A 428 13.92 17.55 -28.16
C GLU A 428 13.57 18.64 -27.14
N GLY A 429 13.75 19.91 -27.53
CA GLY A 429 13.31 21.07 -26.75
C GLY A 429 14.41 22.02 -26.26
N VAL A 430 13.99 23.08 -25.59
CA VAL A 430 14.85 24.15 -25.06
C VAL A 430 15.28 23.80 -23.63
N ILE A 431 16.58 23.59 -23.44
CA ILE A 431 17.17 23.39 -22.11
C ILE A 431 17.58 24.74 -21.53
N ILE A 432 17.09 25.05 -20.33
CA ILE A 432 17.45 26.23 -19.55
C ILE A 432 18.05 25.75 -18.21
N CYS A 433 19.37 25.60 -18.20
CA CYS A 433 20.12 24.96 -17.12
C CYS A 433 20.83 26.00 -16.23
N GLN A 434 20.71 25.83 -14.91
CA GLN A 434 21.43 26.66 -13.94
C GLN A 434 22.92 26.34 -13.86
N THR A 435 23.31 25.13 -14.25
CA THR A 435 24.71 24.72 -14.28
C THR A 435 25.16 24.42 -15.71
N GLY A 436 25.79 23.27 -15.94
CA GLY A 436 26.36 22.88 -17.21
C GLY A 436 25.47 21.92 -18.01
N ILE A 437 25.70 21.90 -19.31
CA ILE A 437 25.07 20.96 -20.25
C ILE A 437 26.19 20.21 -20.98
N THR A 438 26.16 18.88 -20.91
CA THR A 438 27.13 18.01 -21.58
C THR A 438 26.40 17.11 -22.57
N LEU A 439 26.82 17.18 -23.84
CA LEU A 439 26.42 16.24 -24.87
C LEU A 439 27.59 15.30 -25.12
N LEU A 440 27.41 14.02 -24.82
CA LEU A 440 28.42 12.99 -25.09
C LEU A 440 28.46 12.64 -26.58
N THR A 441 29.48 11.86 -26.96
CA THR A 441 29.82 11.55 -28.35
C THR A 441 28.60 11.24 -29.23
N GLY A 442 28.37 12.06 -30.25
CA GLY A 442 27.34 11.80 -31.26
C GLY A 442 25.90 11.94 -30.78
N ALA A 443 25.65 12.45 -29.57
CA ALA A 443 24.31 12.88 -29.18
C ALA A 443 23.79 13.98 -30.11
N THR A 444 22.48 14.05 -30.29
CA THR A 444 21.81 14.99 -31.19
C THR A 444 20.70 15.76 -30.48
N MET A 445 20.46 17.00 -30.88
CA MET A 445 19.44 17.86 -30.30
C MET A 445 18.72 18.66 -31.39
N ASN A 446 17.39 18.65 -31.35
CA ASN A 446 16.53 19.65 -31.97
C ASN A 446 16.01 20.57 -30.87
N GLY A 447 16.55 21.78 -30.75
CA GLY A 447 16.33 22.58 -29.57
C GLY A 447 17.36 23.67 -29.34
N ARG A 448 17.49 24.07 -28.07
CA ARG A 448 18.48 25.07 -27.64
C ARG A 448 19.15 24.63 -26.35
N ALA A 449 20.45 24.86 -26.22
CA ALA A 449 21.23 24.54 -25.02
C ALA A 449 21.67 25.83 -24.30
N PHE A 450 20.91 26.24 -23.29
CA PHE A 450 21.18 27.42 -22.49
C PHE A 450 21.73 27.05 -21.12
N ALA A 451 23.00 27.38 -20.87
CA ALA A 451 23.71 27.03 -19.64
C ALA A 451 24.20 28.27 -18.91
N GLN A 452 23.84 28.40 -17.63
CA GLN A 452 24.39 29.45 -16.78
C GLN A 452 25.85 29.20 -16.34
N THR A 453 26.43 28.05 -16.70
CA THR A 453 27.89 27.84 -16.68
C THR A 453 28.39 27.48 -18.08
N ALA A 454 28.62 26.20 -18.39
CA ALA A 454 29.31 25.75 -19.59
C ALA A 454 28.48 24.78 -20.43
N VAL A 455 28.75 24.77 -21.74
CA VAL A 455 28.28 23.73 -22.66
C VAL A 455 29.47 22.93 -23.16
N VAL A 456 29.37 21.60 -23.08
CA VAL A 456 30.39 20.66 -23.57
C VAL A 456 29.77 19.79 -24.65
N LEU A 457 30.45 19.73 -25.79
CA LEU A 457 30.06 18.97 -26.98
C LEU A 457 31.17 17.98 -27.34
N ASP A 458 30.76 16.83 -27.87
CA ASP A 458 31.61 15.83 -28.49
C ASP A 458 30.94 15.28 -29.76
N SER A 459 31.38 15.81 -30.91
CA SER A 459 30.91 15.41 -32.25
C SER A 459 29.38 15.38 -32.39
N ASN A 460 28.70 16.43 -31.94
CA ASN A 460 27.24 16.49 -31.83
C ASN A 460 26.58 17.18 -33.02
N VAL A 461 25.30 16.86 -33.23
CA VAL A 461 24.41 17.66 -34.11
C VAL A 461 23.45 18.46 -33.23
N VAL A 462 23.46 19.78 -33.33
CA VAL A 462 22.56 20.66 -32.58
C VAL A 462 21.89 21.62 -33.55
N SER A 463 20.58 21.51 -33.70
CA SER A 463 19.80 22.33 -34.64
C SER A 463 18.75 23.13 -33.89
N GLU A 464 18.62 24.41 -34.23
CA GLU A 464 17.51 25.24 -33.75
C GLU A 464 16.13 24.64 -34.15
N PRO A 465 15.10 24.76 -33.29
CA PRO A 465 13.80 24.12 -33.47
C PRO A 465 12.78 24.93 -34.29
#